data_AF-A0A523Q111-F1
#
_entry.id   AF-A0A523Q111-F1
#
_cell.length_a   1.000
_cell.length_b   1.000
_cell.length_c   1.000
_cell.angle_alpha   90.00
_cell.angle_beta   90.00
_cell.angle_gamma   90.00
#
_symmetry.space_group_name_H-M   'P 1'
#
loop_
_entity.id
_entity.type
_entity.pdbx_description
1 polymer ?
#
loop_
_entity_poly.entity_id
_entity_poly.type
_entity_poly.pdbx_seq_one_letter_code
_entity_poly.pdbx_strand_id
1 'polypeptide(L)'
;MVPSVRQHAMKSLLKKLWNADFTDYSFPDLKYFWILLSAYIVFEGLTVVQVPKGFMELYSDYINLHPELEMFRHGSLVIAFVYFVGLFWFVQLNERAAAKTIGAKKLRAQVAPHTMAYVLDILVVIFVIYLMQNMIGWMTGRPISLMGLLDLTDPNHPFKSLIDFYNRAIPTYIELPYLLALLLTLILADLPIYAFHYATHKSRFLWYVMHRSHHSAEYLHPFGTGPNFGFTFIFLIPAFLFKLGLSKMFYNEPILDGLLIYNVMLFVSEKFNHSSAFYHVTSSNRYLHFVFRFLGNGSHHVVHHSAREGEEMVNLGNAVFNFWDRIFGTFREPDKTIPPLGLTNQPKLRLNPLRLYFGGVCTIAYEIRHNHPRYWFKIIFGSVFFTPPKTKEYLIESYPEKMWASQ
;
A
#
# COMPACT_ATOMS: atom_id res chain seq x y z
N MET A 1 46.73 -3.23 -8.86
CA MET A 1 46.08 -4.54 -9.15
C MET A 1 45.17 -5.04 -8.02
N VAL A 2 44.41 -4.17 -7.33
CA VAL A 2 43.46 -4.55 -6.25
C VAL A 2 41.95 -4.37 -6.59
N PRO A 3 41.52 -3.61 -7.63
CA PRO A 3 40.09 -3.46 -7.94
C PRO A 3 39.38 -4.76 -8.38
N SER A 4 40.07 -5.66 -9.08
CA SER A 4 39.45 -6.85 -9.70
C SER A 4 38.96 -7.88 -8.69
N VAL A 5 39.70 -8.10 -7.59
CA VAL A 5 39.34 -9.07 -6.53
C VAL A 5 38.13 -8.59 -5.74
N ARG A 6 38.08 -7.29 -5.38
CA ARG A 6 36.94 -6.69 -4.68
C ARG A 6 35.67 -6.70 -5.54
N GLN A 7 35.79 -6.40 -6.84
CA GLN A 7 34.67 -6.49 -7.78
C GLN A 7 34.16 -7.93 -7.95
N HIS A 8 35.06 -8.91 -8.01
CA HIS A 8 34.68 -10.32 -8.11
C HIS A 8 33.97 -10.81 -6.84
N ALA A 9 34.49 -10.46 -5.66
CA ALA A 9 33.87 -10.78 -4.38
C ALA A 9 32.48 -10.14 -4.23
N MET A 10 32.32 -8.87 -4.61
CA MET A 10 31.03 -8.17 -4.60
C MET A 10 30.02 -8.84 -5.54
N LYS A 11 30.42 -9.16 -6.79
CA LYS A 11 29.55 -9.87 -7.74
C LYS A 11 29.14 -11.24 -7.23
N SER A 12 30.06 -11.98 -6.59
CA SER A 12 29.78 -13.28 -5.97
C SER A 12 28.78 -13.14 -4.82
N LEU A 13 28.95 -12.14 -3.95
CA LEU A 13 28.02 -11.84 -2.85
C LEU A 13 26.62 -11.47 -3.36
N LEU A 14 26.52 -10.53 -4.31
CA LEU A 14 25.24 -10.12 -4.89
C LEU A 14 24.52 -11.30 -5.57
N LYS A 15 25.26 -12.16 -6.27
CA LYS A 15 24.72 -13.38 -6.87
C LYS A 15 24.21 -14.35 -5.79
N LYS A 16 24.93 -14.51 -4.67
CA LYS A 16 24.47 -15.32 -3.53
C LYS A 16 23.20 -14.74 -2.91
N LEU A 17 23.19 -13.45 -2.59
CA LEU A 17 22.03 -12.76 -2.01
C LEU A 17 20.80 -12.83 -2.92
N TRP A 18 20.97 -12.66 -4.23
CA TRP A 18 19.89 -12.75 -5.21
C TRP A 18 19.30 -14.16 -5.34
N ASN A 19 20.12 -15.20 -5.16
CA ASN A 19 19.70 -16.59 -5.39
C ASN A 19 19.30 -17.32 -4.12
N ALA A 20 19.54 -16.75 -2.93
CA ALA A 20 19.10 -17.31 -1.66
C ALA A 20 17.58 -17.49 -1.62
N ASP A 21 17.14 -18.59 -1.05
CA ASP A 21 15.73 -18.87 -0.80
C ASP A 21 15.44 -18.65 0.68
N PHE A 22 14.61 -17.66 1.00
CA PHE A 22 14.29 -17.31 2.39
C PHE A 22 13.17 -18.20 2.97
N THR A 23 12.66 -19.17 2.21
CA THR A 23 11.68 -20.16 2.69
C THR A 23 12.30 -21.29 3.51
N ASP A 24 13.57 -21.62 3.27
CA ASP A 24 14.28 -22.75 3.87
C ASP A 24 14.89 -22.41 5.25
N TYR A 25 14.97 -21.12 5.60
CA TYR A 25 15.64 -20.69 6.82
C TYR A 25 14.80 -20.94 8.08
N SER A 26 15.32 -21.78 8.96
CA SER A 26 14.95 -21.86 10.37
C SER A 26 15.63 -20.77 11.22
N PHE A 27 16.02 -19.60 10.69
CA PHE A 27 16.63 -18.48 11.47
C PHE A 27 16.43 -17.10 10.75
N PRO A 28 16.41 -15.95 11.47
CA PRO A 28 16.75 -15.82 12.86
C PRO A 28 15.61 -16.10 13.83
N ASP A 29 15.98 -16.68 14.97
CA ASP A 29 15.21 -16.76 16.21
C ASP A 29 14.15 -15.65 16.29
N LEU A 30 12.86 -16.03 16.40
CA LEU A 30 11.71 -15.13 16.18
C LEU A 30 11.73 -13.87 17.03
N LYS A 31 12.50 -13.84 18.13
CA LYS A 31 12.73 -12.62 18.88
C LYS A 31 13.13 -11.45 17.97
N TYR A 32 13.92 -11.69 16.92
CA TYR A 32 14.35 -10.62 16.00
C TYR A 32 13.30 -10.26 14.95
N PHE A 33 12.49 -11.20 14.47
CA PHE A 33 11.32 -10.89 13.63
C PHE A 33 10.30 -10.08 14.41
N TRP A 34 10.02 -10.45 15.66
CA TRP A 34 9.15 -9.66 16.55
C TRP A 34 9.77 -8.32 16.93
N ILE A 35 11.09 -8.20 17.05
CA ILE A 35 11.75 -6.89 17.20
C ILE A 35 11.58 -6.05 15.93
N LEU A 36 11.73 -6.61 14.73
CA LEU A 36 11.50 -5.89 13.48
C LEU A 36 10.03 -5.50 13.31
N LEU A 37 9.11 -6.40 13.66
CA LEU A 37 7.67 -6.14 13.64
C LEU A 37 7.26 -5.12 14.70
N SER A 38 7.86 -5.17 15.89
CA SER A 38 7.61 -4.21 16.96
C SER A 38 8.24 -2.86 16.62
N ALA A 39 9.43 -2.84 16.05
CA ALA A 39 10.05 -1.62 15.52
C ALA A 39 9.21 -1.04 14.38
N TYR A 40 8.61 -1.88 13.54
CA TYR A 40 7.67 -1.45 12.52
C TYR A 40 6.38 -0.89 13.13
N ILE A 41 5.73 -1.58 14.06
CA ILE A 41 4.52 -1.09 14.74
C ILE A 41 4.85 0.20 15.48
N VAL A 42 6.02 0.31 16.11
CA VAL A 42 6.51 1.54 16.75
C VAL A 42 6.81 2.60 15.71
N PHE A 43 7.31 2.29 14.51
CA PHE A 43 7.59 3.27 13.46
C PHE A 43 6.33 3.74 12.72
N GLU A 44 5.42 2.84 12.33
CA GLU A 44 4.06 3.16 11.87
C GLU A 44 3.33 3.96 12.96
N GLY A 45 3.40 3.48 14.20
CA GLY A 45 2.90 4.17 15.37
C GLY A 45 3.50 5.56 15.48
N LEU A 46 4.82 5.73 15.42
CA LEU A 46 5.46 7.04 15.54
C LEU A 46 5.17 7.96 14.35
N THR A 47 4.99 7.43 13.14
CA THR A 47 4.60 8.25 11.97
C THR A 47 3.12 8.65 11.99
N VAL A 48 2.27 7.88 12.68
CA VAL A 48 0.82 8.16 12.86
C VAL A 48 0.55 8.94 14.17
N VAL A 49 1.34 8.70 15.23
CA VAL A 49 1.24 9.25 16.60
C VAL A 49 2.10 10.49 16.77
N GLN A 50 3.16 10.68 15.97
CA GLN A 50 3.58 12.04 15.62
C GLN A 50 2.53 12.60 14.68
N VAL A 51 1.31 12.78 15.20
CA VAL A 51 0.47 13.87 14.80
C VAL A 51 1.32 15.08 15.14
N PRO A 52 2.00 15.70 14.17
CA PRO A 52 3.05 16.61 14.53
C PRO A 52 2.44 17.73 15.33
N LYS A 53 3.20 18.33 16.24
CA LYS A 53 2.66 19.32 17.17
C LYS A 53 1.85 20.40 16.44
N GLY A 54 2.28 20.78 15.23
CA GLY A 54 1.53 21.69 14.39
C GLY A 54 0.31 21.12 13.66
N PHE A 55 0.18 19.81 13.43
CA PHE A 55 -1.13 19.24 13.04
C PHE A 55 -2.09 19.36 14.21
N MET A 56 -1.66 19.05 15.44
CA MET A 56 -2.53 19.19 16.61
C MET A 56 -2.90 20.65 16.85
N GLU A 57 -1.99 21.59 16.64
CA GLU A 57 -2.27 23.04 16.70
C GLU A 57 -3.20 23.46 15.55
N LEU A 58 -2.92 23.09 14.30
CA LEU A 58 -3.77 23.43 13.14
C LEU A 58 -5.16 22.78 13.21
N TYR A 59 -5.24 21.56 13.73
CA TYR A 59 -6.49 20.85 14.02
C TYR A 59 -7.23 21.49 15.20
N SER A 60 -6.52 21.90 16.25
CA SER A 60 -7.11 22.64 17.37
C SER A 60 -7.63 24.01 16.94
N ASP A 61 -6.89 24.73 16.09
CA ASP A 61 -7.30 26.00 15.51
C ASP A 61 -8.52 25.83 14.61
N TYR A 62 -8.57 24.76 13.81
CA TYR A 62 -9.74 24.40 13.03
C TYR A 62 -10.95 24.05 13.91
N ILE A 63 -10.79 23.26 14.97
CA ILE A 63 -11.89 23.00 15.94
C ILE A 63 -12.33 24.29 16.63
N ASN A 64 -11.41 25.22 16.94
CA ASN A 64 -11.78 26.53 17.49
C ASN A 64 -12.66 27.34 16.53
N LEU A 65 -12.47 27.18 15.21
CA LEU A 65 -13.33 27.76 14.16
C LEU A 65 -14.65 26.99 13.96
N HIS A 66 -14.70 25.73 14.39
CA HIS A 66 -15.83 24.80 14.25
C HIS A 66 -16.23 24.15 15.59
N PRO A 67 -16.85 24.90 16.54
CA PRO A 67 -17.13 24.44 17.90
C PRO A 67 -18.03 23.19 17.98
N GLU A 68 -18.83 22.93 16.95
CA GLU A 68 -19.64 21.72 16.81
C GLU A 68 -18.80 20.44 16.74
N LEU A 69 -17.50 20.55 16.45
CA LEU A 69 -16.55 19.43 16.34
C LEU A 69 -15.73 19.21 17.62
N GLU A 70 -16.05 19.89 18.73
CA GLU A 70 -15.27 19.82 19.99
C GLU A 70 -15.08 18.39 20.52
N MET A 71 -16.04 17.50 20.27
CA MET A 71 -15.95 16.08 20.64
C MET A 71 -14.74 15.36 20.05
N PHE A 72 -14.17 15.86 18.95
CA PHE A 72 -13.02 15.24 18.28
C PHE A 72 -11.66 15.76 18.80
N ARG A 73 -11.61 16.87 19.56
CA ARG A 73 -10.36 17.50 20.05
C ARG A 73 -9.51 16.57 20.91
N HIS A 74 -10.15 15.90 21.87
CA HIS A 74 -9.48 14.96 22.79
C HIS A 74 -9.59 13.49 22.34
N GLY A 75 -10.42 13.22 21.32
CA GLY A 75 -10.58 11.89 20.75
C GLY A 75 -9.31 11.38 20.08
N SER A 76 -8.53 12.25 19.43
CA SER A 76 -7.38 11.86 18.60
C SER A 76 -6.28 11.07 19.33
N LEU A 77 -5.87 11.49 20.53
CA LEU A 77 -4.85 10.78 21.32
C LEU A 77 -5.36 9.45 21.90
N VAL A 78 -6.62 9.42 22.34
CA VAL A 78 -7.27 8.19 22.82
C VAL A 78 -7.49 7.22 21.66
N ILE A 79 -7.92 7.72 20.50
CA ILE A 79 -8.05 6.96 19.26
C ILE A 79 -6.69 6.41 18.87
N ALA A 80 -5.62 7.21 18.87
CA ALA A 80 -4.26 6.76 18.55
C ALA A 80 -3.73 5.70 19.53
N PHE A 81 -4.03 5.82 20.83
CA PHE A 81 -3.65 4.83 21.84
C PHE A 81 -4.43 3.51 21.70
N VAL A 82 -5.76 3.60 21.63
CA VAL A 82 -6.65 2.44 21.38
C VAL A 82 -6.28 1.77 20.06
N TYR A 83 -5.89 2.57 19.06
CA TYR A 83 -5.40 2.10 17.78
C TYR A 83 -4.09 1.31 17.92
N PHE A 84 -3.08 1.85 18.59
CA PHE A 84 -1.78 1.19 18.74
C PHE A 84 -1.91 -0.15 19.50
N VAL A 85 -2.66 -0.13 20.60
CA VAL A 85 -2.93 -1.34 21.40
C VAL A 85 -3.80 -2.33 20.60
N GLY A 86 -4.82 -1.83 19.90
CA GLY A 86 -5.73 -2.62 19.09
C GLY A 86 -5.04 -3.30 17.91
N LEU A 87 -4.17 -2.57 17.19
CA LEU A 87 -3.31 -3.13 16.15
C LEU A 87 -2.41 -4.21 16.71
N PHE A 88 -1.69 -3.93 17.80
CA PHE A 88 -0.78 -4.91 18.38
C PHE A 88 -1.53 -6.21 18.68
N TRP A 89 -2.70 -6.15 19.30
CA TRP A 89 -3.51 -7.33 19.56
C TRP A 89 -4.08 -7.98 18.30
N PHE A 90 -4.59 -7.20 17.35
CA PHE A 90 -5.09 -7.71 16.07
C PHE A 90 -4.03 -8.58 15.37
N VAL A 91 -2.80 -8.10 15.37
CA VAL A 91 -1.62 -8.76 14.81
C VAL A 91 -1.31 -10.07 15.52
N GLN A 92 -1.28 -10.05 16.86
CA GLN A 92 -1.05 -11.25 17.64
C GLN A 92 -2.15 -12.30 17.40
N LEU A 93 -3.40 -11.86 17.26
CA LEU A 93 -4.52 -12.73 16.94
C LEU A 93 -4.41 -13.28 15.52
N ASN A 94 -4.01 -12.46 14.55
CA ASN A 94 -3.79 -12.85 13.16
C ASN A 94 -2.75 -13.96 13.05
N GLU A 95 -1.58 -13.72 13.65
CA GLU A 95 -0.46 -14.66 13.64
C GLU A 95 -0.88 -16.00 14.26
N ARG A 96 -1.54 -15.97 15.43
CA ARG A 96 -2.01 -17.18 16.12
C ARG A 96 -3.04 -17.95 15.29
N ALA A 97 -4.00 -17.25 14.69
CA ALA A 97 -5.02 -17.88 13.86
C ALA A 97 -4.43 -18.44 12.55
N ALA A 98 -3.49 -17.71 11.94
CA ALA A 98 -2.78 -18.14 10.75
C ALA A 98 -1.89 -19.35 11.01
N ALA A 99 -1.12 -19.34 12.10
CA ALA A 99 -0.28 -20.46 12.50
C ALA A 99 -1.09 -21.74 12.78
N LYS A 100 -2.33 -21.61 13.29
CA LYS A 100 -3.26 -22.75 13.44
C LYS A 100 -3.76 -23.28 12.10
N THR A 101 -3.90 -22.43 11.09
CA THR A 101 -4.49 -22.79 9.79
C THR A 101 -3.47 -23.44 8.85
N ILE A 102 -2.28 -22.84 8.71
CA ILE A 102 -1.27 -23.31 7.75
C ILE A 102 0.01 -23.84 8.38
N GLY A 103 0.13 -23.78 9.72
CA GLY A 103 1.32 -24.14 10.46
C GLY A 103 2.35 -23.01 10.54
N ALA A 104 2.98 -22.85 11.70
CA ALA A 104 3.92 -21.75 11.97
C ALA A 104 5.12 -21.73 11.01
N LYS A 105 5.63 -22.89 10.58
CA LYS A 105 6.77 -22.96 9.64
C LYS A 105 6.38 -22.40 8.26
N LYS A 106 5.23 -22.82 7.72
CA LYS A 106 4.74 -22.36 6.41
C LYS A 106 4.36 -20.89 6.44
N LEU A 107 3.71 -20.43 7.52
CA LEU A 107 3.41 -19.02 7.72
C LEU A 107 4.67 -18.16 7.67
N ARG A 108 5.71 -18.54 8.42
CA ARG A 108 6.98 -17.79 8.44
C ARG A 108 7.67 -17.75 7.07
N ALA A 109 7.70 -18.89 6.37
CA ALA A 109 8.29 -18.98 5.04
C ALA A 109 7.62 -18.05 4.03
N GLN A 110 6.33 -17.72 4.23
CA GLN A 110 5.61 -16.77 3.39
C GLN A 110 5.72 -15.33 3.91
N VAL A 111 5.48 -15.07 5.19
CA VAL A 111 5.40 -13.71 5.74
C VAL A 111 6.77 -13.04 5.78
N ALA A 112 7.81 -13.72 6.25
CA ALA A 112 9.10 -13.08 6.51
C ALA A 112 9.75 -12.48 5.23
N PRO A 113 9.84 -13.19 4.08
CA PRO A 113 10.43 -12.61 2.88
C PRO A 113 9.69 -11.38 2.38
N HIS A 114 8.35 -11.37 2.49
CA HIS A 114 7.56 -10.21 2.06
C HIS A 114 7.67 -9.04 3.04
N THR A 115 7.65 -9.30 4.36
CA THR A 115 7.90 -8.24 5.36
C THR A 115 9.27 -7.61 5.14
N MET A 116 10.31 -8.41 4.86
CA MET A 116 11.64 -7.89 4.54
C MET A 116 11.66 -7.08 3.24
N ALA A 117 10.91 -7.50 2.21
CA ALA A 117 10.77 -6.75 0.97
C ALA A 117 10.04 -5.40 1.19
N TYR A 118 9.08 -5.37 2.12
CA TYR A 118 8.38 -4.16 2.50
C TYR A 118 9.26 -3.20 3.31
N VAL A 119 10.06 -3.71 4.26
CA VAL A 119 11.08 -2.91 4.95
C VAL A 119 12.08 -2.31 3.95
N LEU A 120 12.46 -3.09 2.93
CA LEU A 120 13.29 -2.58 1.83
C LEU A 120 12.61 -1.45 1.06
N ASP A 121 11.30 -1.55 0.79
CA ASP A 121 10.53 -0.46 0.17
C ASP A 121 10.61 0.82 1.00
N ILE A 122 10.38 0.74 2.30
CA ILE A 122 10.46 1.89 3.22
C ILE A 122 11.85 2.55 3.15
N LEU A 123 12.92 1.76 3.17
CA LEU A 123 14.28 2.29 3.05
C LEU A 123 14.52 2.98 1.71
N VAL A 124 14.01 2.41 0.61
CA VAL A 124 14.09 3.02 -0.73
C VAL A 124 13.28 4.32 -0.78
N VAL A 125 12.07 4.34 -0.23
CA VAL A 125 11.20 5.52 -0.15
C VAL A 125 11.90 6.64 0.62
N ILE A 126 12.43 6.36 1.81
CA ILE A 126 13.17 7.33 2.63
C ILE A 126 14.36 7.87 1.84
N PHE A 127 15.11 7.00 1.17
CA PHE A 127 16.25 7.41 0.36
C PHE A 127 15.84 8.30 -0.83
N VAL A 128 14.78 7.95 -1.55
CA VAL A 128 14.29 8.75 -2.68
C VAL A 128 13.75 10.10 -2.22
N ILE A 129 12.96 10.13 -1.14
CA ILE A 129 12.50 11.39 -0.54
C ILE A 129 13.69 12.23 -0.10
N TYR A 130 14.73 11.62 0.49
CA TYR A 130 15.97 12.30 0.85
C TYR A 130 16.68 12.91 -0.37
N LEU A 131 16.73 12.21 -1.51
CA LEU A 131 17.28 12.78 -2.74
C LEU A 131 16.43 13.92 -3.28
N MET A 132 15.10 13.76 -3.29
CA MET A 132 14.16 14.77 -3.77
C MET A 132 14.24 16.06 -2.95
N GLN A 133 14.27 15.99 -1.61
CA GLN A 133 14.39 17.19 -0.78
C GLN A 133 15.70 17.95 -1.05
N ASN A 134 16.81 17.24 -1.27
CA ASN A 134 18.12 17.87 -1.52
C ASN A 134 18.14 18.51 -2.89
N MET A 135 17.57 17.84 -3.90
CA MET A 135 17.41 18.38 -5.23
C MET A 135 16.54 19.64 -5.22
N ILE A 136 15.36 19.60 -4.59
CA ILE A 136 14.47 20.77 -4.48
C ILE A 136 15.19 21.88 -3.72
N GLY A 137 15.81 21.58 -2.58
CA GLY A 137 16.48 22.59 -1.79
C GLY A 137 17.65 23.26 -2.52
N TRP A 138 18.36 22.51 -3.36
CA TRP A 138 19.36 23.05 -4.28
C TRP A 138 18.72 23.95 -5.35
N MET A 139 17.62 23.52 -5.99
CA MET A 139 16.91 24.29 -7.01
C MET A 139 16.29 25.58 -6.45
N THR A 140 15.79 25.56 -5.22
CA THR A 140 15.11 26.71 -4.60
C THR A 140 16.05 27.59 -3.77
N GLY A 141 17.31 27.19 -3.60
CA GLY A 141 18.27 27.86 -2.69
C GLY A 141 17.84 27.84 -1.22
N ARG A 142 16.93 26.93 -0.84
CA ARG A 142 16.37 26.82 0.52
C ARG A 142 16.48 25.37 0.97
N PRO A 143 17.30 25.03 1.97
CA PRO A 143 17.37 23.66 2.45
C PRO A 143 16.00 23.22 2.97
N ILE A 144 15.47 22.12 2.41
CA ILE A 144 14.26 21.47 2.89
C ILE A 144 14.69 20.25 3.68
N SER A 145 14.21 20.12 4.92
CA SER A 145 14.44 18.92 5.72
C SER A 145 13.15 18.12 5.85
N LEU A 146 13.26 16.80 5.77
CA LEU A 146 12.15 15.86 5.96
C LEU A 146 11.52 16.03 7.35
N MET A 147 12.34 16.31 8.37
CA MET A 147 11.84 16.59 9.71
C MET A 147 11.12 17.95 9.78
N GLY A 148 11.54 18.94 8.97
CA GLY A 148 10.83 20.21 8.83
C GLY A 148 9.53 20.13 8.04
N LEU A 149 9.34 19.10 7.19
CA LEU A 149 8.04 18.75 6.59
C LEU A 149 7.07 18.12 7.60
N LEU A 150 7.61 17.56 8.69
CA LEU A 150 6.82 17.06 9.81
C LEU A 150 6.60 18.16 10.85
N ASP A 151 7.47 19.17 10.96
CA ASP A 151 7.28 20.27 11.92
C ASP A 151 6.24 21.31 11.47
N LEU A 152 4.97 20.92 11.56
CA LEU A 152 3.82 21.73 11.21
C LEU A 152 3.69 23.03 12.04
N THR A 153 4.51 23.24 13.09
CA THR A 153 4.48 24.47 13.92
C THR A 153 5.23 25.63 13.26
N ASP A 154 6.00 25.37 12.21
CA ASP A 154 6.67 26.42 11.43
C ASP A 154 5.62 27.32 10.74
N PRO A 155 5.58 28.64 11.00
CA PRO A 155 4.68 29.54 10.29
C PRO A 155 4.93 29.58 8.76
N ASN A 156 6.11 29.16 8.30
CA ASN A 156 6.45 28.99 6.88
C ASN A 156 6.27 27.54 6.39
N HIS A 157 5.55 26.71 7.13
CA HIS A 157 5.44 25.30 6.81
C HIS A 157 4.91 25.08 5.39
N PRO A 158 5.51 24.17 4.59
CA PRO A 158 5.08 23.92 3.22
C PRO A 158 3.60 23.53 3.11
N PHE A 159 3.05 22.81 4.09
CA PHE A 159 1.63 22.47 4.08
C PHE A 159 0.72 23.68 4.31
N LYS A 160 1.09 24.64 5.16
CA LYS A 160 0.29 25.86 5.34
C LYS A 160 0.31 26.70 4.07
N SER A 161 1.49 26.86 3.47
CA SER A 161 1.63 27.51 2.16
C SER A 161 0.83 26.81 1.06
N LEU A 162 0.73 25.48 1.13
CA LEU A 162 -0.09 24.67 0.21
C LEU A 162 -1.58 24.93 0.45
N ILE A 163 -2.06 24.89 1.69
CA ILE A 163 -3.46 25.20 2.03
C ILE A 163 -3.82 26.63 1.58
N ASP A 164 -2.98 27.61 1.89
CA ASP A 164 -3.15 29.01 1.48
C ASP A 164 -3.13 29.17 -0.06
N PHE A 165 -2.35 28.34 -0.77
CA PHE A 165 -2.40 28.26 -2.22
C PHE A 165 -3.73 27.66 -2.71
N TYR A 166 -4.15 26.53 -2.17
CA TYR A 166 -5.40 25.87 -2.56
C TYR A 166 -6.62 26.76 -2.32
N ASN A 167 -6.68 27.44 -1.17
CA ASN A 167 -7.74 28.38 -0.84
C ASN A 167 -7.84 29.55 -1.81
N ARG A 168 -6.70 30.00 -2.38
CA ARG A 168 -6.67 31.07 -3.38
C ARG A 168 -6.88 30.58 -4.81
N ALA A 169 -6.35 29.41 -5.15
CA ALA A 169 -6.25 28.92 -6.52
C ALA A 169 -7.43 28.04 -6.95
N ILE A 170 -8.07 27.33 -6.00
CA ILE A 170 -9.18 26.42 -6.29
C ILE A 170 -10.49 27.05 -5.80
N PRO A 171 -11.40 27.44 -6.70
CA PRO A 171 -12.67 27.99 -6.30
C PRO A 171 -13.59 26.90 -5.72
N THR A 172 -14.41 27.30 -4.76
CA THR A 172 -15.57 26.49 -4.35
C THR A 172 -16.66 26.70 -5.40
N TYR A 173 -17.05 25.63 -6.09
CA TYR A 173 -18.04 25.70 -7.18
C TYR A 173 -19.47 25.56 -6.65
N ILE A 174 -19.65 24.70 -5.65
CA ILE A 174 -20.94 24.43 -5.01
C ILE A 174 -20.68 24.35 -3.51
N GLU A 175 -21.36 25.20 -2.74
CA GLU A 175 -21.32 25.12 -1.28
C GLU A 175 -22.41 24.15 -0.82
N LEU A 176 -21.98 23.02 -0.26
CA LEU A 176 -22.86 21.99 0.27
C LEU A 176 -22.88 22.02 1.80
N PRO A 177 -23.98 21.58 2.46
CA PRO A 177 -23.96 21.33 3.88
C PRO A 177 -22.81 20.40 4.24
N TYR A 178 -22.11 20.69 5.33
CA TYR A 178 -20.85 20.02 5.70
C TYR A 178 -20.92 18.49 5.60
N LEU A 179 -21.98 17.85 6.11
CA LEU A 179 -22.12 16.39 6.06
C LEU A 179 -22.19 15.82 4.63
N LEU A 180 -22.84 16.53 3.71
CA LEU A 180 -22.91 16.13 2.31
C LEU A 180 -21.57 16.36 1.60
N ALA A 181 -20.92 17.48 1.88
CA ALA A 181 -19.59 17.80 1.38
C ALA A 181 -18.54 16.77 1.87
N LEU A 182 -18.64 16.37 3.13
CA LEU A 182 -17.83 15.32 3.76
C LEU A 182 -18.04 13.98 3.04
N LEU A 183 -19.29 13.53 2.88
CA LEU A 183 -19.59 12.25 2.21
C LEU A 183 -19.07 12.23 0.75
N LEU A 184 -19.27 13.31 0.00
CA LEU A 184 -18.75 13.43 -1.37
C LEU A 184 -17.21 13.43 -1.38
N THR A 185 -16.58 14.13 -0.45
CA THR A 185 -15.13 14.13 -0.31
C THR A 185 -14.60 12.73 -0.04
N LEU A 186 -15.24 11.94 0.84
CA LEU A 186 -14.84 10.56 1.11
C LEU A 186 -14.94 9.66 -0.14
N ILE A 187 -16.03 9.77 -0.91
CA ILE A 187 -16.24 8.99 -2.15
C ILE A 187 -15.21 9.38 -3.21
N LEU A 188 -15.02 10.69 -3.44
CA LEU A 188 -14.12 11.18 -4.48
C LEU A 188 -12.64 11.02 -4.10
N ALA A 189 -12.31 11.04 -2.81
CA ALA A 189 -10.95 10.80 -2.32
C ALA A 189 -10.46 9.37 -2.61
N ASP A 190 -11.37 8.41 -2.81
CA ASP A 190 -11.04 7.04 -3.22
C ASP A 190 -10.73 6.90 -4.71
N LEU A 191 -11.17 7.85 -5.54
CA LEU A 191 -11.00 7.77 -6.99
C LEU A 191 -9.54 7.60 -7.44
N PRO A 192 -8.55 8.36 -6.93
CA PRO A 192 -7.15 8.15 -7.29
C PRO A 192 -6.63 6.76 -6.90
N ILE A 193 -7.14 6.21 -5.79
CA ILE A 193 -6.74 4.88 -5.31
C ILE A 193 -7.31 3.83 -6.26
N TYR A 194 -8.62 3.90 -6.56
CA TYR A 194 -9.27 3.03 -7.53
C TYR A 194 -8.59 3.10 -8.91
N ALA A 195 -8.33 4.31 -9.42
CA ALA A 195 -7.73 4.50 -10.73
C ALA A 195 -6.29 3.97 -10.79
N PHE A 196 -5.49 4.21 -9.75
CA PHE A 196 -4.15 3.65 -9.64
C PHE A 196 -4.20 2.12 -9.60
N HIS A 197 -5.08 1.55 -8.77
CA HIS A 197 -5.21 0.11 -8.61
C HIS A 197 -5.69 -0.56 -9.90
N TYR A 198 -6.67 0.02 -10.60
CA TYR A 198 -7.06 -0.43 -11.94
C TYR A 198 -5.87 -0.38 -12.92
N ALA A 199 -5.10 0.71 -12.90
CA ALA A 199 -3.94 0.87 -13.78
C ALA A 199 -2.84 -0.16 -13.48
N THR A 200 -2.61 -0.52 -12.21
CA THR A 200 -1.61 -1.54 -11.84
C THR A 200 -1.96 -2.94 -12.32
N HIS A 201 -3.24 -3.23 -12.57
CA HIS A 201 -3.68 -4.49 -13.18
C HIS A 201 -3.81 -4.45 -14.70
N LYS A 202 -3.81 -3.27 -15.32
CA LYS A 202 -3.88 -3.13 -16.79
C LYS A 202 -2.53 -2.89 -17.46
N SER A 203 -1.58 -2.28 -16.76
CA SER A 203 -0.26 -1.95 -17.30
C SER A 203 0.80 -2.94 -16.84
N ARG A 204 1.51 -3.57 -17.79
CA ARG A 204 2.64 -4.47 -17.48
C ARG A 204 3.68 -3.84 -16.57
N PHE A 205 4.10 -2.61 -16.83
CA PHE A 205 5.10 -1.96 -16.00
C PHE A 205 4.61 -1.81 -14.56
N LEU A 206 3.41 -1.27 -14.38
CA LEU A 206 2.86 -1.04 -13.04
C LEU A 206 2.59 -2.37 -12.31
N TRP A 207 2.11 -3.40 -13.02
CA TRP A 207 1.95 -4.74 -12.46
C TRP A 207 3.29 -5.29 -11.98
N TYR A 208 4.27 -5.46 -12.88
CA TYR A 208 5.53 -6.12 -12.56
C TYR A 208 6.32 -5.37 -11.48
N VAL A 209 6.35 -4.03 -11.55
CA VAL A 209 7.17 -3.21 -10.66
C VAL A 209 6.48 -2.90 -9.34
N MET A 210 5.15 -2.72 -9.33
CA MET A 210 4.45 -2.11 -8.20
C MET A 210 3.39 -2.99 -7.52
N HIS A 211 2.94 -4.08 -8.16
CA HIS A 211 1.73 -4.75 -7.68
C HIS A 211 1.74 -6.28 -7.74
N ARG A 212 2.51 -6.90 -8.65
CA ARG A 212 2.59 -8.36 -8.77
C ARG A 212 3.08 -9.02 -7.48
N SER A 213 4.09 -8.44 -6.84
CA SER A 213 4.66 -9.00 -5.60
C SER A 213 3.68 -8.92 -4.44
N HIS A 214 2.80 -7.91 -4.45
CA HIS A 214 1.68 -7.82 -3.51
C HIS A 214 0.72 -9.00 -3.67
N HIS A 215 0.38 -9.36 -4.91
CA HIS A 215 -0.48 -10.51 -5.24
C HIS A 215 0.21 -11.87 -5.13
N SER A 216 1.47 -11.94 -4.70
CA SER A 216 2.25 -13.18 -4.80
C SER A 216 2.09 -14.13 -3.60
N ALA A 217 1.49 -13.66 -2.50
CA ALA A 217 1.30 -14.45 -1.30
C ALA A 217 0.08 -15.39 -1.42
N GLU A 218 0.30 -16.70 -1.26
CA GLU A 218 -0.77 -17.70 -1.18
C GLU A 218 -1.52 -17.70 0.17
N TYR A 219 -0.99 -16.98 1.16
CA TYR A 219 -1.64 -16.71 2.43
C TYR A 219 -1.38 -15.26 2.82
N LEU A 220 -2.45 -14.48 2.95
CA LEU A 220 -2.36 -13.06 3.25
C LEU A 220 -2.19 -12.85 4.75
N HIS A 221 -1.15 -12.11 5.10
CA HIS A 221 -0.91 -11.65 6.45
C HIS A 221 -0.68 -10.13 6.44
N PRO A 222 -1.22 -9.35 7.39
CA PRO A 222 -1.16 -7.88 7.36
C PRO A 222 0.24 -7.25 7.28
N PHE A 223 1.29 -8.00 7.60
CA PHE A 223 2.69 -7.56 7.43
C PHE A 223 3.47 -8.30 6.35
N GLY A 224 2.92 -9.40 5.85
CA GLY A 224 3.48 -10.16 4.74
C GLY A 224 2.92 -9.68 3.41
N THR A 225 1.84 -8.90 3.39
CA THR A 225 1.20 -8.48 2.15
C THR A 225 0.72 -7.05 2.31
N GLY A 226 1.65 -6.13 2.59
CA GLY A 226 1.33 -4.71 2.72
C GLY A 226 0.72 -4.16 1.42
N PRO A 227 -0.09 -3.09 1.50
CA PRO A 227 -1.09 -2.70 0.49
C PRO A 227 -0.49 -2.21 -0.82
N ASN A 228 0.81 -1.93 -0.82
CA ASN A 228 1.56 -1.31 -1.90
C ASN A 228 3.00 -1.82 -1.84
N PHE A 229 3.56 -2.21 -2.98
CA PHE A 229 4.94 -2.70 -3.09
C PHE A 229 5.67 -1.89 -4.15
N GLY A 230 6.91 -1.46 -3.90
CA GLY A 230 7.80 -1.00 -4.98
C GLY A 230 7.38 0.30 -5.66
N PHE A 231 7.99 1.41 -5.25
CA PHE A 231 7.88 2.73 -5.91
C PHE A 231 6.50 3.39 -5.88
N THR A 232 5.52 2.81 -5.18
CA THR A 232 4.14 3.30 -5.06
C THR A 232 4.04 4.72 -4.50
N PHE A 233 5.05 5.15 -3.74
CA PHE A 233 5.17 6.51 -3.21
C PHE A 233 5.13 7.60 -4.29
N ILE A 234 5.50 7.28 -5.54
CA ILE A 234 5.45 8.21 -6.69
C ILE A 234 4.02 8.73 -6.92
N PHE A 235 3.00 7.92 -6.58
CA PHE A 235 1.59 8.27 -6.76
C PHE A 235 0.94 8.86 -5.50
N LEU A 236 1.58 8.76 -4.33
CA LEU A 236 1.01 9.27 -3.07
C LEU A 236 0.89 10.79 -3.06
N ILE A 237 1.91 11.53 -3.52
CA ILE A 237 1.89 13.00 -3.55
C ILE A 237 0.80 13.51 -4.51
N PRO A 238 0.74 13.07 -5.78
CA PRO A 238 -0.35 13.46 -6.68
C PRO A 238 -1.73 13.11 -6.14
N ALA A 239 -1.91 11.92 -5.55
CA ALA A 239 -3.18 11.52 -4.96
C ALA A 239 -3.59 12.42 -3.78
N PHE A 240 -2.64 12.80 -2.92
CA PHE A 240 -2.89 13.73 -1.82
C PHE A 240 -3.30 15.12 -2.33
N LEU A 241 -2.56 15.67 -3.30
CA LEU A 241 -2.87 16.96 -3.91
C LEU A 241 -4.24 16.98 -4.60
N PHE A 242 -4.61 15.87 -5.24
CA PHE A 242 -5.94 15.70 -5.84
C PHE A 242 -7.05 15.69 -4.77
N LYS A 243 -6.87 14.91 -3.70
CA LYS A 243 -7.82 14.86 -2.56
C LYS A 243 -8.03 16.23 -1.92
N LEU A 244 -6.94 16.97 -1.71
CA LEU A 244 -6.98 18.33 -1.14
C LEU A 244 -7.71 19.32 -2.05
N GLY A 245 -7.57 19.17 -3.37
CA GLY A 245 -8.26 20.04 -4.32
C GLY A 245 -9.74 19.77 -4.41
N LEU A 246 -10.11 18.48 -4.46
CA LEU A 246 -11.50 18.07 -4.45
C LEU A 246 -12.23 18.52 -3.20
N SER A 247 -11.63 18.40 -2.02
CA SER A 247 -12.31 18.77 -0.77
C SER A 247 -12.67 20.26 -0.72
N LYS A 248 -11.92 21.14 -1.41
CA LYS A 248 -12.21 22.57 -1.53
C LYS A 248 -13.31 22.89 -2.56
N MET A 249 -13.56 22.01 -3.54
CA MET A 249 -14.55 22.27 -4.59
C MET A 249 -15.99 22.28 -4.06
N PHE A 250 -16.25 21.56 -2.96
CA PHE A 250 -17.59 21.32 -2.40
C PHE A 250 -17.84 21.99 -1.04
N TYR A 251 -16.83 22.67 -0.48
CA TYR A 251 -16.90 23.35 0.80
C TYR A 251 -15.98 24.59 0.82
N ASN A 252 -16.32 25.59 1.63
CA ASN A 252 -15.60 26.86 1.66
C ASN A 252 -14.17 26.72 2.21
N GLU A 253 -13.88 25.66 2.94
CA GLU A 253 -12.53 25.28 3.34
C GLU A 253 -12.23 23.84 2.91
N PRO A 254 -10.95 23.44 2.76
CA PRO A 254 -10.64 22.04 2.51
C PRO A 254 -11.09 21.19 3.71
N ILE A 255 -11.89 20.15 3.48
CA ILE A 255 -12.39 19.22 4.51
C ILE A 255 -11.26 18.30 4.99
N LEU A 256 -10.31 18.84 5.75
CA LEU A 256 -9.10 18.14 6.21
C LEU A 256 -9.41 17.03 7.22
N ASP A 257 -10.39 17.26 8.08
CA ASP A 257 -10.95 16.29 9.03
C ASP A 257 -11.54 15.07 8.32
N GLY A 258 -12.29 15.28 7.23
CA GLY A 258 -12.81 14.21 6.39
C GLY A 258 -11.70 13.39 5.76
N LEU A 259 -10.64 14.04 5.26
CA LEU A 259 -9.46 13.35 4.75
C LEU A 259 -8.70 12.61 5.86
N LEU A 260 -8.65 13.14 7.09
CA LEU A 260 -8.05 12.44 8.23
C LEU A 260 -8.87 11.19 8.59
N ILE A 261 -10.18 11.34 8.76
CA ILE A 261 -11.12 10.24 9.04
C ILE A 261 -10.98 9.16 7.97
N TYR A 262 -10.96 9.56 6.70
CA TYR A 262 -10.73 8.67 5.56
C TYR A 262 -9.43 7.86 5.72
N ASN A 263 -8.31 8.53 5.98
CA ASN A 263 -7.03 7.87 6.12
C ASN A 263 -6.99 6.93 7.34
N VAL A 264 -7.59 7.31 8.47
CA VAL A 264 -7.71 6.43 9.65
C VAL A 264 -8.57 5.21 9.34
N MET A 265 -9.72 5.40 8.68
CA MET A 265 -10.60 4.32 8.26
C MET A 265 -9.90 3.35 7.31
N LEU A 266 -9.22 3.87 6.28
CA LEU A 266 -8.41 3.08 5.37
C LEU A 266 -7.34 2.30 6.12
N PHE A 267 -6.60 2.97 7.00
CA PHE A 267 -5.47 2.38 7.68
C PHE A 267 -5.87 1.25 8.64
N VAL A 268 -7.03 1.35 9.30
CA VAL A 268 -7.60 0.27 10.10
C VAL A 268 -8.11 -0.87 9.22
N SER A 269 -8.90 -0.53 8.20
CA SER A 269 -9.60 -1.52 7.36
C SER A 269 -8.65 -2.29 6.43
N GLU A 270 -7.55 -1.67 6.00
CA GLU A 270 -6.48 -2.27 5.20
C GLU A 270 -5.87 -3.49 5.89
N LYS A 271 -5.74 -3.49 7.22
CA LYS A 271 -5.23 -4.67 7.94
C LYS A 271 -6.12 -5.90 7.79
N PHE A 272 -7.42 -5.71 7.50
CA PHE A 272 -8.35 -6.80 7.21
C PHE A 272 -8.31 -7.21 5.73
N ASN A 273 -7.93 -6.30 4.82
CA ASN A 273 -7.78 -6.60 3.38
C ASN A 273 -6.76 -7.72 3.14
N HIS A 274 -5.72 -7.79 3.97
CA HIS A 274 -4.63 -8.76 3.82
C HIS A 274 -4.58 -9.75 4.97
N SER A 275 -5.74 -10.23 5.41
CA SER A 275 -5.83 -11.29 6.41
C SER A 275 -6.69 -12.46 5.96
N SER A 276 -6.02 -13.53 5.54
CA SER A 276 -6.71 -14.82 5.29
C SER A 276 -7.36 -15.36 6.56
N ALA A 277 -6.73 -15.15 7.73
CA ALA A 277 -7.23 -15.64 9.02
C ALA A 277 -8.59 -15.04 9.41
N PHE A 278 -8.82 -13.77 9.08
CA PHE A 278 -10.06 -13.06 9.41
C PHE A 278 -11.09 -13.07 8.28
N TYR A 279 -10.80 -13.69 7.14
CA TYR A 279 -11.75 -13.76 6.01
C TYR A 279 -13.12 -14.31 6.43
N HIS A 280 -13.16 -15.43 7.17
CA HIS A 280 -14.42 -16.03 7.59
C HIS A 280 -15.18 -15.14 8.59
N VAL A 281 -14.45 -14.42 9.45
CA VAL A 281 -15.06 -13.48 10.41
C VAL A 281 -15.73 -12.32 9.67
N THR A 282 -15.08 -11.77 8.65
CA THR A 282 -15.59 -10.63 7.88
C THR A 282 -16.62 -11.03 6.82
N SER A 283 -16.63 -12.27 6.34
CA SER A 283 -17.62 -12.78 5.37
C SER A 283 -18.86 -13.41 6.01
N SER A 284 -18.74 -14.02 7.21
CA SER A 284 -19.84 -14.80 7.81
C SER A 284 -20.59 -14.08 8.91
N ASN A 285 -19.99 -13.10 9.61
CA ASN A 285 -20.69 -12.30 10.60
C ASN A 285 -21.48 -11.18 9.90
N ARG A 286 -22.82 -11.17 10.02
CA ARG A 286 -23.70 -10.19 9.35
C ARG A 286 -23.32 -8.73 9.60
N TYR A 287 -22.91 -8.38 10.81
CA TYR A 287 -22.61 -6.99 11.19
C TYR A 287 -21.26 -6.57 10.62
N LEU A 288 -20.24 -7.40 10.80
CA LEU A 288 -18.91 -7.13 10.26
C LEU A 288 -18.93 -7.14 8.73
N HIS A 289 -19.64 -8.08 8.12
CA HIS A 289 -19.81 -8.13 6.67
C HIS A 289 -20.46 -6.85 6.13
N PHE A 290 -21.53 -6.36 6.78
CA PHE A 290 -22.13 -5.07 6.42
C PHE A 290 -21.14 -3.91 6.58
N VAL A 291 -20.38 -3.86 7.67
CA VAL A 291 -19.35 -2.82 7.90
C VAL A 291 -18.27 -2.88 6.83
N PHE A 292 -17.71 -4.05 6.52
CA PHE A 292 -16.67 -4.20 5.50
C PHE A 292 -17.18 -3.97 4.08
N ARG A 293 -18.45 -4.27 3.81
CA ARG A 293 -19.14 -3.91 2.56
C ARG A 293 -19.35 -2.40 2.44
N PHE A 294 -19.64 -1.73 3.55
CA PHE A 294 -19.69 -0.27 3.61
C PHE A 294 -18.31 0.35 3.44
N LEU A 295 -17.26 -0.23 4.01
CA LEU A 295 -15.92 0.30 3.90
C LEU A 295 -15.28 0.00 2.53
N GLY A 296 -15.65 -1.11 1.88
CA GLY A 296 -14.97 -1.57 0.65
C GLY A 296 -13.71 -2.37 0.95
N ASN A 297 -13.69 -3.11 2.07
CA ASN A 297 -12.49 -3.72 2.64
C ASN A 297 -12.75 -5.17 3.09
N GLY A 298 -11.75 -5.76 3.74
CA GLY A 298 -11.81 -7.09 4.33
C GLY A 298 -11.95 -8.18 3.27
N SER A 299 -12.96 -9.03 3.41
CA SER A 299 -13.21 -10.15 2.50
C SER A 299 -13.41 -9.73 1.04
N HIS A 300 -13.88 -8.51 0.76
CA HIS A 300 -14.01 -7.99 -0.61
C HIS A 300 -12.64 -7.87 -1.28
N HIS A 301 -11.67 -7.25 -0.60
CA HIS A 301 -10.31 -7.14 -1.12
C HIS A 301 -9.55 -8.47 -1.09
N VAL A 302 -9.87 -9.40 -0.18
CA VAL A 302 -9.27 -10.74 -0.24
C VAL A 302 -9.68 -11.49 -1.52
N VAL A 303 -10.90 -11.29 -2.02
CA VAL A 303 -11.33 -11.88 -3.31
C VAL A 303 -10.50 -11.32 -4.47
N HIS A 304 -10.14 -10.05 -4.42
CA HIS A 304 -9.25 -9.42 -5.39
C HIS A 304 -7.86 -10.11 -5.46
N HIS A 305 -7.37 -10.64 -4.33
CA HIS A 305 -6.13 -11.44 -4.25
C HIS A 305 -6.30 -12.89 -4.71
N SER A 306 -7.45 -13.26 -5.26
CA SER A 306 -7.65 -14.62 -5.71
C SER A 306 -6.74 -14.94 -6.88
N ALA A 307 -6.21 -16.17 -6.87
CA ALA A 307 -5.55 -16.75 -8.03
C ALA A 307 -6.53 -17.02 -9.19
N ARG A 308 -7.86 -16.86 -9.00
CA ARG A 308 -8.89 -17.06 -10.04
C ARG A 308 -8.78 -16.01 -11.12
N GLU A 309 -8.67 -16.49 -12.35
CA GLU A 309 -8.62 -15.65 -13.54
C GLU A 309 -9.82 -14.69 -13.56
N GLY A 310 -9.53 -13.40 -13.71
CA GLY A 310 -10.49 -12.31 -13.71
C GLY A 310 -10.86 -11.77 -12.33
N GLU A 311 -10.62 -12.51 -11.24
CA GLU A 311 -10.87 -12.00 -9.88
C GLU A 311 -9.83 -10.95 -9.47
N GLU A 312 -8.65 -10.89 -10.12
CA GLU A 312 -7.68 -9.79 -9.94
C GLU A 312 -8.19 -8.42 -10.42
N MET A 313 -9.29 -8.37 -11.16
CA MET A 313 -9.89 -7.13 -11.66
C MET A 313 -11.14 -6.70 -10.88
N VAL A 314 -11.47 -7.34 -9.76
CA VAL A 314 -12.65 -7.00 -8.94
C VAL A 314 -12.26 -6.30 -7.63
N ASN A 315 -13.20 -5.55 -7.02
CA ASN A 315 -13.06 -4.92 -5.70
C ASN A 315 -11.76 -4.10 -5.54
N LEU A 316 -11.54 -3.17 -6.46
CA LEU A 316 -10.35 -2.33 -6.57
C LEU A 316 -10.42 -1.09 -5.67
N GLY A 317 -11.61 -0.61 -5.37
CA GLY A 317 -11.84 0.53 -4.47
C GLY A 317 -11.51 0.17 -3.04
N ASN A 318 -11.25 1.19 -2.22
CA ASN A 318 -10.96 1.01 -0.79
C ASN A 318 -11.88 1.85 0.09
N ALA A 319 -12.94 2.45 -0.46
CA ALA A 319 -13.84 3.26 0.35
C ALA A 319 -15.31 3.20 -0.07
N VAL A 320 -16.15 3.46 0.93
CA VAL A 320 -17.56 3.88 0.87
C VAL A 320 -18.39 3.12 -0.18
N PHE A 321 -19.01 2.03 0.27
CA PHE A 321 -19.92 1.16 -0.47
C PHE A 321 -19.35 0.49 -1.72
N ASN A 322 -18.01 0.45 -1.88
CA ASN A 322 -17.37 0.05 -3.12
C ASN A 322 -17.90 0.88 -4.30
N PHE A 323 -18.07 2.19 -4.09
CA PHE A 323 -18.78 3.07 -5.02
C PHE A 323 -18.21 2.99 -6.43
N TRP A 324 -16.89 3.14 -6.59
CA TRP A 324 -16.23 3.09 -7.90
C TRP A 324 -16.32 1.71 -8.54
N ASP A 325 -16.21 0.64 -7.76
CA ASP A 325 -16.40 -0.71 -8.28
C ASP A 325 -17.82 -0.95 -8.82
N ARG A 326 -18.83 -0.34 -8.20
CA ARG A 326 -20.21 -0.41 -8.69
C ARG A 326 -20.40 0.41 -9.96
N ILE A 327 -19.80 1.61 -10.03
CA ILE A 327 -19.87 2.48 -11.21
C ILE A 327 -19.19 1.85 -12.42
N PHE A 328 -18.02 1.24 -12.22
CA PHE A 328 -17.21 0.66 -13.29
C PHE A 328 -17.42 -0.84 -13.51
N GLY A 329 -18.33 -1.47 -12.75
CA GLY A 329 -18.69 -2.88 -12.93
C GLY A 329 -17.62 -3.87 -12.47
N THR A 330 -16.75 -3.48 -11.54
CA THR A 330 -15.73 -4.34 -10.92
C THR A 330 -16.14 -4.82 -9.52
N PHE A 331 -17.36 -4.55 -9.06
CA PHE A 331 -17.84 -5.02 -7.76
C PHE A 331 -18.14 -6.52 -7.77
N ARG A 332 -17.63 -7.24 -6.77
CA ARG A 332 -17.91 -8.65 -6.54
C ARG A 332 -18.16 -8.93 -5.06
N GLU A 333 -19.31 -9.55 -4.77
CA GLU A 333 -19.62 -10.01 -3.42
C GLU A 333 -18.74 -11.23 -3.05
N PRO A 334 -18.15 -11.27 -1.84
CA PRO A 334 -17.32 -12.39 -1.41
C PRO A 334 -18.16 -13.63 -1.07
N ASP A 335 -17.62 -14.80 -1.43
CA ASP A 335 -18.16 -16.09 -1.01
C ASP A 335 -17.97 -16.32 0.51
N LYS A 336 -18.68 -17.30 1.08
CA LYS A 336 -18.45 -17.71 2.48
C LYS A 336 -17.11 -18.40 2.70
N THR A 337 -16.54 -18.96 1.63
CA THR A 337 -15.27 -19.67 1.62
C THR A 337 -14.21 -18.82 0.96
N ILE A 338 -13.04 -18.73 1.59
CA ILE A 338 -11.91 -18.02 1.02
C ILE A 338 -11.50 -18.66 -0.33
N PRO A 339 -11.31 -17.87 -1.41
CA PRO A 339 -10.83 -18.42 -2.66
C PRO A 339 -9.35 -18.81 -2.56
N PRO A 340 -8.80 -19.59 -3.51
CA PRO A 340 -7.34 -19.76 -3.61
C PRO A 340 -6.70 -18.39 -3.85
N LEU A 341 -5.60 -18.11 -3.14
CA LEU A 341 -4.91 -16.81 -3.18
C LEU A 341 -3.54 -16.92 -3.83
N GLY A 342 -2.97 -15.79 -4.23
CA GLY A 342 -1.68 -15.71 -4.89
C GLY A 342 -1.84 -15.44 -6.39
N LEU A 343 -0.76 -15.55 -7.15
CA LEU A 343 -0.80 -15.35 -8.61
C LEU A 343 -1.64 -16.45 -9.28
N THR A 344 -2.28 -16.12 -10.40
CA THR A 344 -2.99 -17.09 -11.26
C THR A 344 -2.11 -18.30 -11.59
N ASN A 345 -2.70 -19.50 -11.53
CA ASN A 345 -2.00 -20.79 -11.61
C ASN A 345 -1.04 -21.11 -10.44
N GLN A 346 -0.96 -20.28 -9.39
CA GLN A 346 -0.14 -20.47 -8.17
C GLN A 346 1.27 -21.04 -8.48
N PRO A 347 2.07 -20.32 -9.30
CA PRO A 347 3.40 -20.78 -9.67
C PRO A 347 4.32 -20.88 -8.45
N LYS A 348 5.32 -21.76 -8.55
CA LYS A 348 6.37 -21.84 -7.54
C LYS A 348 7.22 -20.57 -7.59
N LEU A 349 7.25 -19.83 -6.48
CA LEU A 349 8.00 -18.59 -6.35
C LEU A 349 9.32 -18.81 -5.62
N ARG A 350 10.34 -18.03 -5.98
CA ARG A 350 11.53 -17.87 -5.12
C ARG A 350 11.31 -16.69 -4.19
N LEU A 351 10.86 -16.97 -2.96
CA LEU A 351 10.61 -15.94 -1.96
C LEU A 351 11.93 -15.42 -1.39
N ASN A 352 12.43 -14.38 -2.04
CA ASN A 352 13.60 -13.62 -1.65
C ASN A 352 13.23 -12.14 -1.67
N PRO A 353 13.52 -11.35 -0.62
CA PRO A 353 13.06 -9.97 -0.53
C PRO A 353 13.57 -9.10 -1.69
N LEU A 354 14.78 -9.36 -2.20
CA LEU A 354 15.32 -8.64 -3.35
C LEU A 354 14.61 -9.01 -4.66
N ARG A 355 14.18 -10.27 -4.81
CA ARG A 355 13.43 -10.71 -6.00
C ARG A 355 11.98 -10.25 -5.96
N LEU A 356 11.36 -10.26 -4.79
CA LEU A 356 10.03 -9.68 -4.58
C LEU A 356 10.06 -8.18 -4.93
N TYR A 357 11.11 -7.46 -4.53
CA TYR A 357 11.19 -6.02 -4.78
C TYR A 357 11.66 -5.65 -6.21
N PHE A 358 12.79 -6.22 -6.66
CA PHE A 358 13.42 -5.83 -7.92
C PHE A 358 13.16 -6.80 -9.08
N GLY A 359 12.56 -7.96 -8.84
CA GLY A 359 12.38 -9.00 -9.87
C GLY A 359 11.59 -8.50 -11.08
N GLY A 360 10.50 -7.75 -10.84
CA GLY A 360 9.74 -7.15 -11.94
C GLY A 360 10.49 -6.07 -12.70
N VAL A 361 11.25 -5.23 -12.00
CA VAL A 361 12.15 -4.24 -12.62
C VAL A 361 13.17 -4.94 -13.53
N CYS A 362 13.77 -6.04 -13.04
CA CYS A 362 14.70 -6.86 -13.84
C CYS A 362 14.02 -7.50 -15.06
N THR A 363 12.80 -8.00 -14.93
CA THR A 363 12.02 -8.54 -16.07
C THR A 363 11.79 -7.45 -17.12
N ILE A 364 11.22 -6.31 -16.74
CA ILE A 364 10.95 -5.22 -17.69
C ILE A 364 12.24 -4.71 -18.34
N ALA A 365 13.30 -4.50 -17.56
CA ALA A 365 14.59 -4.04 -18.09
C ALA A 365 15.21 -5.05 -19.06
N TYR A 366 15.07 -6.35 -18.79
CA TYR A 366 15.49 -7.41 -19.70
C TYR A 366 14.68 -7.36 -21.00
N GLU A 367 13.35 -7.24 -20.92
CA GLU A 367 12.46 -7.20 -22.07
C GLU A 367 12.75 -5.98 -22.97
N ILE A 368 12.92 -4.79 -22.40
CA ILE A 368 13.27 -3.57 -23.14
C ILE A 368 14.62 -3.71 -23.84
N ARG A 369 15.62 -4.28 -23.16
CA ARG A 369 16.99 -4.41 -23.68
C ARG A 369 17.11 -5.44 -24.82
N HIS A 370 16.31 -6.50 -24.80
CA HIS A 370 16.49 -7.64 -25.71
C HIS A 370 15.44 -7.74 -26.82
N ASN A 371 14.38 -6.93 -26.78
CA ASN A 371 13.37 -6.86 -27.84
C ASN A 371 13.51 -5.58 -28.67
N HIS A 372 13.05 -5.65 -29.92
CA HIS A 372 13.02 -4.50 -30.82
C HIS A 372 12.14 -3.36 -30.25
N PRO A 373 12.51 -2.06 -30.42
CA PRO A 373 11.76 -0.92 -29.89
C PRO A 373 10.27 -0.89 -30.22
N ARG A 374 9.85 -1.51 -31.34
CA ARG A 374 8.43 -1.70 -31.71
C ARG A 374 7.58 -2.37 -30.61
N TYR A 375 8.20 -3.12 -29.70
CA TYR A 375 7.51 -3.79 -28.59
C TYR A 375 7.52 -2.97 -27.30
N TRP A 376 8.31 -1.91 -27.18
CA TRP A 376 8.49 -1.17 -25.93
C TRP A 376 7.18 -0.63 -25.38
N PHE A 377 6.33 -0.06 -26.23
CA PHE A 377 5.01 0.43 -25.79
C PHE A 377 4.17 -0.70 -25.16
N LYS A 378 4.14 -1.88 -25.79
CA LYS A 378 3.40 -3.03 -25.24
C LYS A 378 4.07 -3.63 -23.99
N ILE A 379 5.39 -3.57 -23.88
CA ILE A 379 6.14 -4.02 -22.68
C ILE A 379 5.82 -3.11 -21.49
N ILE A 380 5.68 -1.80 -21.70
CA ILE A 380 5.42 -0.84 -20.62
C ILE A 380 3.93 -0.73 -20.31
N PHE A 381 3.10 -0.49 -21.33
CA PHE A 381 1.69 -0.12 -21.18
C PHE A 381 0.72 -1.19 -21.68
N GLY A 382 1.21 -2.29 -22.24
CA GLY A 382 0.35 -3.37 -22.71
C GLY A 382 -0.29 -4.13 -21.56
N SER A 383 -1.25 -4.98 -21.93
CA SER A 383 -1.92 -5.92 -21.04
C SER A 383 -0.92 -6.79 -20.27
N VAL A 384 -1.22 -7.08 -18.99
CA VAL A 384 -0.41 -7.98 -18.15
C VAL A 384 -0.18 -9.35 -18.79
N PHE A 385 -1.10 -9.81 -19.64
CA PHE A 385 -1.04 -11.07 -20.40
C PHE A 385 -0.14 -11.00 -21.66
N PHE A 386 0.30 -9.82 -22.09
CA PHE A 386 1.15 -9.71 -23.27
C PHE A 386 2.57 -10.25 -23.02
N THR A 387 2.96 -11.33 -23.68
CA THR A 387 4.33 -11.85 -23.58
C THR A 387 5.19 -11.37 -24.75
N PRO A 388 6.30 -10.63 -24.52
CA PRO A 388 7.19 -10.21 -25.60
C PRO A 388 8.03 -11.39 -26.13
N PRO A 389 8.58 -11.29 -27.36
CA PRO A 389 9.33 -12.40 -27.98
C PRO A 389 10.50 -12.93 -27.14
N LYS A 390 11.15 -12.07 -26.37
CA LYS A 390 12.18 -12.44 -25.39
C LYS A 390 11.77 -11.94 -24.02
N THR A 391 11.51 -12.85 -23.09
CA THR A 391 11.24 -12.53 -21.69
C THR A 391 12.11 -13.38 -20.76
N LYS A 392 12.23 -12.93 -19.51
CA LYS A 392 12.92 -13.66 -18.46
C LYS A 392 12.25 -13.39 -17.13
N GLU A 393 11.78 -14.46 -16.49
CA GLU A 393 11.22 -14.39 -15.14
C GLU A 393 12.31 -14.43 -14.07
N TYR A 394 12.15 -13.54 -13.08
CA TYR A 394 13.08 -13.41 -11.96
C TYR A 394 12.43 -13.74 -10.61
N LEU A 395 11.09 -13.78 -10.53
CA LEU A 395 10.34 -14.13 -9.32
C LEU A 395 9.81 -15.57 -9.37
N ILE A 396 9.26 -15.97 -10.51
CA ILE A 396 8.67 -17.28 -10.76
C ILE A 396 9.76 -18.28 -11.14
N GLU A 397 9.80 -19.45 -10.48
CA GLU A 397 10.70 -20.54 -10.81
C GLU A 397 10.09 -21.51 -11.83
N SER A 398 8.84 -21.88 -11.62
CA SER A 398 8.12 -22.85 -12.46
C SER A 398 6.61 -22.72 -12.25
N TYR A 399 5.84 -23.11 -13.26
CA TYR A 399 4.39 -23.32 -13.14
C TYR A 399 4.09 -24.79 -12.81
N PRO A 400 2.94 -25.09 -12.18
CA PRO A 400 2.51 -26.46 -11.98
C PRO A 400 2.23 -27.15 -13.33
N GLU A 401 2.34 -28.49 -13.36
CA GLU A 401 2.10 -29.29 -14.59
C GLU A 401 0.68 -29.10 -15.14
N LYS A 402 -0.30 -28.97 -14.25
CA LYS A 402 -1.69 -28.69 -14.60
C LYS A 402 -2.05 -27.26 -14.24
N MET A 403 -2.08 -26.40 -15.26
CA MET A 403 -2.66 -25.07 -15.17
C MET A 403 -4.18 -25.17 -15.32
N TRP A 404 -4.89 -24.27 -14.65
CA TRP A 404 -6.36 -24.24 -14.66
C TRP A 404 -6.91 -22.95 -15.30
N ALA A 405 -6.05 -21.95 -15.51
CA ALA A 405 -6.30 -20.78 -16.34
C ALA A 405 -5.37 -20.81 -17.58
N SER A 406 -5.87 -20.38 -18.73
CA SER A 406 -5.03 -20.21 -19.94
C SER A 406 -4.11 -18.99 -19.79
N GLN A 407 -2.83 -19.14 -20.18
CA GLN A 407 -1.86 -18.03 -20.17
C GLN A 407 -2.06 -17.08 -21.35
#